data_AF-A0A848P060-F1
#
_entry.id   AF-A0A848P060-F1
#
_cell.length_a   1.000
_cell.length_b   1.000
_cell.length_c   1.000
_cell.angle_alpha   90.00
_cell.angle_beta   90.00
_cell.angle_gamma   90.00
#
_symmetry.space_group_name_H-M   'P 1'
#
loop_
_entity.id
_entity.type
_entity.pdbx_description
1 polymer ?
#
loop_
_entity_poly.entity_id
_entity_poly.type
_entity_poly.pdbx_seq_one_letter_code
_entity_poly.pdbx_strand_id
1 'polypeptide(L)'
;MRTVGEIALSISTTSTLEATQTEIAEHKGFGHPDSLCDGAVEAAACALSRAYLQAYGAIQHFNLDKALLIGGISQPRFGGGKVLRPARLIVCGPVTELPSASATSLVEQSIREYLVATLGKAGNDIGIELVLRPSAPNLQRVIQQAALPLANDTSFGVGYAPRSRLEDTVLCAARVLRSNEFRSAFDAAGADFKIMGHRLGAHFGLTVALALVDRDVGSIEDYFTLKGRLAAYLAGCLPTACHIGINTLDDPATLDESGIYLTVTGLSAEHGDDGEVGRGNRVNGLITPYRPMSLEAAAGKNPAAHVGKLYNVLAHRLAASIHADIEGVDEVTVRLLSAIGHPVDQPQLVAIDLAAAGGFSAARQRQVRELTAQHLAALPALIRELATGAIAVF
;
A
#
# COMPACT_ATOMS: atom_id res chain seq x y z
N MET A 1 17.94 30.38 -13.23
CA MET A 1 16.91 29.94 -12.26
C MET A 1 16.20 28.75 -12.87
N ARG A 2 16.27 27.58 -12.24
CA ARG A 2 15.48 26.41 -12.69
C ARG A 2 14.01 26.77 -12.47
N THR A 3 13.22 26.82 -13.53
CA THR A 3 11.78 26.96 -13.42
C THR A 3 11.24 25.67 -12.83
N VAL A 4 10.94 25.71 -11.53
CA VAL A 4 10.01 24.75 -10.92
C VAL A 4 8.76 24.73 -11.81
N GLY A 5 8.18 23.55 -12.04
CA GLY A 5 6.94 23.40 -12.80
C GLY A 5 5.88 24.41 -12.38
N GLU A 6 4.90 24.69 -13.24
CA GLU A 6 3.83 25.62 -12.91
C GLU A 6 3.11 25.15 -11.63
N ILE A 7 3.37 25.85 -10.52
CA ILE A 7 2.68 25.61 -9.25
C ILE A 7 1.35 26.37 -9.32
N ALA A 8 0.27 25.62 -9.51
CA ALA A 8 -1.09 26.12 -9.47
C ALA A 8 -1.64 25.96 -8.04
N LEU A 9 -2.04 27.07 -7.42
CA LEU A 9 -2.72 27.06 -6.13
C LEU A 9 -4.19 27.39 -6.33
N SER A 10 -5.08 26.51 -5.89
CA SER A 10 -6.52 26.77 -5.79
C SER A 10 -6.91 26.81 -4.33
N ILE A 11 -7.69 27.82 -3.92
CA ILE A 11 -8.06 28.05 -2.52
C ILE A 11 -9.57 28.15 -2.43
N SER A 12 -10.18 27.30 -1.59
CA SER A 12 -11.57 27.36 -1.20
C SER A 12 -11.70 27.76 0.27
N THR A 13 -12.85 28.29 0.66
CA THR A 13 -13.19 28.57 2.07
C THR A 13 -13.94 27.43 2.74
N THR A 14 -14.14 26.30 2.05
CA THR A 14 -15.01 25.22 2.49
C THR A 14 -14.26 23.89 2.41
N SER A 15 -14.11 23.21 3.54
CA SER A 15 -13.69 21.81 3.59
C SER A 15 -14.81 20.91 3.08
N THR A 16 -14.45 19.87 2.34
CA THR A 16 -15.42 19.07 1.58
C THR A 16 -15.68 17.70 2.19
N LEU A 17 -14.69 17.06 2.83
CA LEU A 17 -14.83 15.64 3.17
C LEU A 17 -15.60 15.37 4.47
N GLU A 18 -15.26 16.03 5.58
CA GLU A 18 -16.02 15.86 6.83
C GLU A 18 -17.43 16.48 6.72
N ALA A 19 -17.64 17.39 5.76
CA ALA A 19 -18.95 17.97 5.46
C ALA A 19 -19.87 17.01 4.68
N THR A 20 -19.36 15.92 4.10
CA THR A 20 -20.21 14.93 3.44
C THR A 20 -21.00 14.09 4.45
N GLN A 21 -22.24 13.75 4.09
CA GLN A 21 -23.08 12.86 4.89
C GLN A 21 -22.55 11.42 4.86
N THR A 22 -21.84 11.01 3.81
CA THR A 22 -21.37 9.64 3.63
C THR A 22 -19.88 9.58 3.32
N GLU A 23 -19.24 8.49 3.70
CA GLU A 23 -17.84 8.22 3.41
C GLU A 23 -17.56 6.72 3.41
N ILE A 24 -16.58 6.29 2.61
CA ILE A 24 -16.11 4.91 2.53
C ILE A 24 -14.58 4.92 2.52
N ALA A 25 -13.97 4.02 3.28
CA ALA A 25 -12.53 3.77 3.25
C ALA A 25 -12.27 2.27 3.41
N GLU A 26 -11.34 1.72 2.65
CA GLU A 26 -10.95 0.31 2.73
C GLU A 26 -9.44 0.17 2.97
N HIS A 27 -9.06 -0.86 3.72
CA HIS A 27 -7.68 -1.31 3.87
C HIS A 27 -7.61 -2.82 3.67
N LYS A 28 -6.70 -3.26 2.79
CA LYS A 28 -6.32 -4.66 2.63
C LYS A 28 -5.05 -4.93 3.43
N GLY A 29 -5.16 -5.90 4.34
CA GLY A 29 -4.11 -6.28 5.28
C GLY A 29 -2.94 -6.97 4.61
N PHE A 30 -1.85 -7.14 5.35
CA PHE A 30 -0.58 -7.61 4.79
C PHE A 30 -0.60 -9.04 4.25
N GLY A 31 -1.52 -9.90 4.71
CA GLY A 31 -1.74 -11.24 4.15
C GLY A 31 -2.79 -11.31 3.04
N HIS A 32 -3.48 -10.21 2.72
CA HIS A 32 -4.44 -10.19 1.62
C HIS A 32 -3.69 -10.46 0.29
N PRO A 33 -4.26 -11.26 -0.64
CA PRO A 33 -3.60 -11.63 -1.91
C PRO A 33 -2.96 -10.46 -2.66
N ASP A 34 -3.70 -9.37 -2.89
CA ASP A 34 -3.17 -8.16 -3.55
C ASP A 34 -1.99 -7.53 -2.80
N SER A 35 -2.09 -7.42 -1.46
CA SER A 35 -1.04 -6.85 -0.62
C SER A 35 0.21 -7.75 -0.52
N LEU A 36 0.04 -9.06 -0.65
CA LEU A 36 1.14 -10.01 -0.79
C LEU A 36 1.88 -9.81 -2.11
N CYS A 37 1.16 -9.60 -3.21
CA CYS A 37 1.76 -9.22 -4.49
C CYS A 37 2.56 -7.93 -4.37
N ASP A 38 1.95 -6.86 -3.85
CA ASP A 38 2.59 -5.55 -3.67
C ASP A 38 3.86 -5.67 -2.81
N GLY A 39 3.77 -6.31 -1.65
CA GLY A 39 4.91 -6.45 -0.76
C GLY A 39 6.06 -7.30 -1.31
N ALA A 40 5.73 -8.39 -2.02
CA ALA A 40 6.73 -9.26 -2.63
C ALA A 40 7.55 -8.52 -3.70
N VAL A 41 6.87 -7.81 -4.62
CA VAL A 41 7.56 -7.08 -5.69
C VAL A 41 8.29 -5.85 -5.16
N GLU A 42 7.78 -5.20 -4.10
CA GLU A 42 8.46 -4.08 -3.45
C GLU A 42 9.74 -4.52 -2.72
N ALA A 43 9.71 -5.67 -2.04
CA ALA A 43 10.90 -6.25 -1.42
C ALA A 43 12.00 -6.53 -2.47
N ALA A 44 11.63 -7.12 -3.60
CA ALA A 44 12.54 -7.35 -4.73
C ALA A 44 13.05 -6.02 -5.34
N ALA A 45 12.19 -5.01 -5.49
CA ALA A 45 12.60 -3.69 -5.98
C ALA A 45 13.62 -3.01 -5.07
N CYS A 46 13.45 -3.10 -3.75
CA CYS A 46 14.40 -2.59 -2.78
C CYS A 46 15.74 -3.34 -2.85
N ALA A 47 15.70 -4.67 -2.97
CA ALA A 47 16.91 -5.49 -3.09
C ALA A 47 17.69 -5.17 -4.37
N LEU A 48 17.02 -5.09 -5.52
CA LEU A 48 17.62 -4.66 -6.79
C LEU A 48 18.21 -3.26 -6.67
N SER A 49 17.48 -2.31 -6.06
CA SER A 49 17.95 -0.94 -5.89
C SER A 49 19.27 -0.89 -5.10
N ARG A 50 19.38 -1.64 -4.01
CA ARG A 50 20.62 -1.76 -3.23
C ARG A 50 21.75 -2.40 -4.03
N ALA A 51 21.48 -3.51 -4.71
CA ALA A 51 22.47 -4.21 -5.51
C ALA A 51 23.00 -3.34 -6.65
N TYR A 52 22.13 -2.58 -7.32
CA TYR A 52 22.54 -1.65 -8.37
C TYR A 52 23.35 -0.47 -7.84
N LEU A 53 22.98 0.11 -6.70
CA LEU A 53 23.78 1.15 -6.06
C LEU A 53 25.18 0.66 -5.73
N GLN A 54 25.32 -0.58 -5.23
CA GLN A 54 26.62 -1.18 -4.93
C GLN A 54 27.44 -1.49 -6.19
N ALA A 55 26.81 -2.04 -7.22
CA ALA A 55 27.51 -2.50 -8.43
C ALA A 55 27.83 -1.36 -9.42
N TYR A 56 26.95 -0.35 -9.52
CA TYR A 56 27.00 0.69 -10.55
C TYR A 56 27.11 2.10 -9.99
N GLY A 57 26.96 2.31 -8.68
CA GLY A 57 26.86 3.64 -8.08
C GLY A 57 25.52 4.36 -8.36
N ALA A 58 24.61 3.73 -9.09
CA ALA A 58 23.30 4.26 -9.45
C ALA A 58 22.28 3.13 -9.63
N ILE A 59 21.03 3.38 -9.27
CA ILE A 59 19.92 2.44 -9.49
C ILE A 59 19.70 2.28 -11.00
N GLN A 60 19.85 1.05 -11.52
CA GLN A 60 19.63 0.75 -12.93
C GLN A 60 18.15 0.54 -13.26
N HIS A 61 17.82 0.47 -14.55
CA HIS A 61 16.43 0.33 -14.98
C HIS A 61 15.88 -1.05 -14.60
N PHE A 62 14.72 -1.06 -13.97
CA PHE A 62 13.91 -2.25 -13.74
C PHE A 62 12.46 -1.82 -13.50
N ASN A 63 11.50 -2.72 -13.69
CA ASN A 63 10.13 -2.56 -13.22
C ASN A 63 9.55 -3.94 -12.93
N LEU A 64 9.22 -4.22 -11.66
CA LEU A 64 8.67 -5.50 -11.20
C LEU A 64 7.19 -5.40 -10.81
N ASP A 65 6.53 -4.30 -11.18
CA ASP A 65 5.18 -3.94 -10.76
C ASP A 65 4.06 -4.75 -11.46
N LYS A 66 4.40 -5.91 -12.04
CA LYS A 66 3.46 -6.82 -12.70
C LYS A 66 3.62 -8.20 -12.06
N ALA A 67 2.77 -8.50 -11.08
CA ALA A 67 2.68 -9.83 -10.50
C ALA A 67 1.23 -10.25 -10.28
N LEU A 68 1.02 -11.56 -10.36
CA LEU A 68 -0.25 -12.26 -10.16
C LEU A 68 -0.02 -13.40 -9.17
N LEU A 69 -0.70 -13.36 -8.04
CA LEU A 69 -0.85 -14.49 -7.13
C LEU A 69 -2.06 -15.29 -7.57
N ILE A 70 -1.84 -16.55 -7.93
CA ILE A 70 -2.88 -17.51 -8.30
C ILE A 70 -3.19 -18.36 -7.08
N GLY A 71 -4.46 -18.39 -6.70
CA GLY A 71 -4.98 -19.13 -5.56
C GLY A 71 -4.69 -20.63 -5.64
N GLY A 72 -4.46 -21.21 -4.46
CA GLY A 72 -4.33 -22.64 -4.24
C GLY A 72 -5.69 -23.33 -4.11
N ILE A 73 -5.64 -24.56 -3.59
CA ILE A 73 -6.81 -25.31 -3.15
C ILE A 73 -6.49 -25.88 -1.78
N SER A 74 -7.38 -25.69 -0.80
CA SER A 74 -7.26 -26.26 0.54
C SER A 74 -8.53 -27.01 0.94
N GLN A 75 -8.44 -27.74 2.04
CA GLN A 75 -9.57 -28.38 2.69
C GLN A 75 -9.49 -28.08 4.20
N PRO A 76 -9.99 -26.90 4.64
CA PRO A 76 -10.00 -26.52 6.04
C PRO A 76 -10.86 -27.46 6.88
N ARG A 77 -10.41 -27.75 8.11
CA ARG A 77 -11.13 -28.59 9.09
C ARG A 77 -10.83 -28.13 10.50
N PHE A 78 -11.82 -28.21 11.38
CA PHE A 78 -11.58 -27.96 12.81
C PHE A 78 -10.43 -28.82 13.33
N GLY A 79 -9.50 -28.21 14.06
CA GLY A 79 -8.30 -28.88 14.60
C GLY A 79 -7.20 -29.16 13.57
N GLY A 80 -7.39 -28.80 12.30
CA GLY A 80 -6.33 -28.82 11.28
C GLY A 80 -6.73 -29.51 9.98
N GLY A 81 -6.83 -28.73 8.91
CA GLY A 81 -7.04 -29.18 7.54
C GLY A 81 -5.74 -29.36 6.77
N LYS A 82 -5.84 -29.34 5.43
CA LYS A 82 -4.68 -29.50 4.54
C LYS A 82 -4.77 -28.63 3.30
N VAL A 83 -3.62 -28.11 2.87
CA VAL A 83 -3.46 -27.51 1.54
C VAL A 83 -3.31 -28.65 0.53
N LEU A 84 -4.18 -28.70 -0.47
CA LEU A 84 -4.19 -29.70 -1.55
C LEU A 84 -3.32 -29.26 -2.73
N ARG A 85 -3.31 -27.95 -3.02
CA ARG A 85 -2.50 -27.31 -4.05
C ARG A 85 -2.03 -25.96 -3.51
N PRO A 86 -0.72 -25.67 -3.48
CA PRO A 86 -0.24 -24.37 -3.02
C PRO A 86 -0.59 -23.26 -4.01
N ALA A 87 -0.69 -22.04 -3.50
CA ALA A 87 -0.77 -20.83 -4.31
C ALA A 87 0.55 -20.60 -5.07
N ARG A 88 0.51 -19.82 -6.15
CA ARG A 88 1.68 -19.52 -7.00
C ARG A 88 1.74 -18.04 -7.33
N LEU A 89 2.88 -17.41 -7.11
CA LEU A 89 3.16 -16.02 -7.47
C LEU A 89 3.96 -15.98 -8.77
N ILE A 90 3.39 -15.37 -9.80
CA ILE A 90 4.07 -15.08 -11.07
C ILE A 90 4.49 -13.61 -11.04
N VAL A 91 5.77 -13.34 -11.28
CA VAL A 91 6.31 -11.97 -11.38
C VAL A 91 6.97 -11.77 -12.75
N CYS A 92 6.64 -10.68 -13.43
CA CYS A 92 7.22 -10.37 -14.73
C CYS A 92 7.68 -8.91 -14.80
N GLY A 93 8.68 -8.66 -15.64
CA GLY A 93 9.18 -7.30 -15.79
C GLY A 93 10.57 -7.18 -16.41
N PRO A 94 10.93 -5.98 -16.90
CA PRO A 94 12.30 -5.70 -17.29
C PRO A 94 13.22 -5.58 -16.07
N VAL A 95 14.43 -6.13 -16.18
CA VAL A 95 15.54 -5.95 -15.24
C VAL A 95 16.85 -5.68 -15.99
N THR A 96 17.82 -5.10 -15.31
CA THR A 96 19.19 -4.97 -15.81
C THR A 96 20.04 -6.03 -15.14
N GLU A 97 20.83 -6.79 -15.91
CA GLU A 97 21.71 -7.80 -15.33
C GLU A 97 22.74 -7.17 -14.39
N LEU A 98 23.11 -7.87 -13.32
CA LEU A 98 24.18 -7.48 -12.40
C LEU A 98 25.52 -8.05 -12.91
N PRO A 99 26.67 -7.42 -12.61
CA PRO A 99 27.96 -7.89 -13.13
C PRO A 99 28.44 -9.19 -12.48
N SER A 100 28.07 -9.42 -11.22
CA SER A 100 28.62 -10.46 -10.35
C SER A 100 27.57 -11.45 -9.81
N ALA A 101 26.29 -11.23 -10.12
CA ALA A 101 25.18 -12.06 -9.65
C ALA A 101 24.04 -12.07 -10.67
N SER A 102 23.12 -13.03 -10.57
CA SER A 102 21.90 -13.00 -11.37
C SER A 102 20.87 -12.07 -10.74
N ALA A 103 20.36 -11.11 -11.51
CA ALA A 103 19.23 -10.30 -11.09
C ALA A 103 18.00 -11.17 -10.76
N THR A 104 17.78 -12.25 -11.53
CA THR A 104 16.71 -13.22 -11.31
C THR A 104 16.82 -13.91 -9.96
N SER A 105 17.99 -14.44 -9.60
CA SER A 105 18.19 -15.10 -8.30
C SER A 105 17.97 -14.14 -7.13
N LEU A 106 18.41 -12.88 -7.26
CA LEU A 106 18.18 -11.87 -6.22
C LEU A 106 16.70 -11.55 -6.05
N VAL A 107 15.95 -11.44 -7.15
CA VAL A 107 14.49 -11.22 -7.12
C VAL A 107 13.78 -12.40 -6.46
N GLU A 108 14.09 -13.62 -6.86
CA GLU A 108 13.49 -14.83 -6.29
C GLU A 108 13.74 -14.94 -4.78
N GLN A 109 14.99 -14.75 -4.37
CA GLN A 109 15.39 -14.79 -2.97
C GLN A 109 14.66 -13.72 -2.15
N SER A 110 14.60 -12.48 -2.65
CA SER A 110 13.96 -11.36 -1.93
C SER A 110 12.45 -11.56 -1.77
N ILE A 111 11.79 -12.11 -2.79
CA ILE A 111 10.38 -12.49 -2.71
C ILE A 111 10.18 -13.60 -1.68
N ARG A 112 11.02 -14.65 -1.72
CA ARG A 112 10.94 -15.75 -0.75
C ARG A 112 11.12 -15.25 0.68
N GLU A 113 12.13 -14.43 0.92
CA GLU A 113 12.40 -13.83 2.23
C GLU A 113 11.21 -12.99 2.73
N TYR A 114 10.61 -12.17 1.86
CA TYR A 114 9.40 -11.40 2.20
C TYR A 114 8.23 -12.30 2.57
N LEU A 115 7.94 -13.32 1.76
CA LEU A 115 6.83 -14.25 2.02
C LEU A 115 7.03 -15.00 3.34
N VAL A 116 8.24 -15.49 3.61
CA VAL A 116 8.56 -16.20 4.86
C VAL A 116 8.51 -15.26 6.07
N ALA A 117 9.01 -14.04 5.96
CA ALA A 117 8.95 -13.06 7.03
C ALA A 117 7.50 -12.64 7.35
N THR A 118 6.64 -12.58 6.33
CA THR A 118 5.25 -12.14 6.45
C THR A 118 4.31 -13.26 6.91
N LEU A 119 4.53 -14.48 6.43
CA LEU A 119 3.60 -15.61 6.55
C LEU A 119 4.16 -16.80 7.33
N GLY A 120 5.41 -16.73 7.77
CA GLY A 120 6.11 -17.85 8.40
C GLY A 120 6.22 -19.04 7.44
N LYS A 121 5.86 -20.24 7.93
CA LYS A 121 5.99 -21.49 7.15
C LYS A 121 5.16 -21.48 5.86
N ALA A 122 3.95 -20.92 5.88
CA ALA A 122 3.10 -20.85 4.69
C ALA A 122 3.75 -20.07 3.53
N GLY A 123 4.63 -19.11 3.86
CA GLY A 123 5.41 -18.37 2.87
C GLY A 123 6.43 -19.21 2.11
N ASN A 124 6.88 -20.36 2.64
CA ASN A 124 7.76 -21.28 1.92
C ASN A 124 7.02 -22.09 0.86
N ASP A 125 5.74 -22.37 1.09
CA ASP A 125 4.96 -23.29 0.25
C ASP A 125 4.40 -22.61 -1.01
N ILE A 126 4.37 -21.27 -1.04
CA ILE A 126 3.95 -20.50 -2.22
C ILE A 126 4.98 -20.70 -3.34
N GLY A 127 4.55 -21.21 -4.50
CA GLY A 127 5.42 -21.32 -5.68
C GLY A 127 5.79 -19.93 -6.23
N ILE A 128 7.03 -19.74 -6.69
CA ILE A 128 7.47 -18.49 -7.32
C ILE A 128 7.84 -18.80 -8.77
N GLU A 129 7.28 -18.04 -9.71
CA GLU A 129 7.60 -18.12 -11.13
C GLU A 129 8.04 -16.74 -11.63
N LEU A 130 9.24 -16.65 -12.19
CA LEU A 130 9.81 -15.39 -12.67
C LEU A 130 9.89 -15.37 -14.19
N VAL A 131 9.25 -14.37 -14.80
CA VAL A 131 9.29 -14.09 -16.25
C VAL A 131 9.97 -12.73 -16.47
N LEU A 132 11.27 -12.69 -16.19
CA LEU A 132 12.09 -11.48 -16.30
C LEU A 132 12.74 -11.36 -17.68
N ARG A 133 12.93 -10.12 -18.14
CA ARG A 133 13.53 -9.81 -19.45
C ARG A 133 14.52 -8.66 -19.35
N PRO A 134 15.47 -8.53 -20.29
CA PRO A 134 16.34 -7.35 -20.33
C PRO A 134 15.55 -6.04 -20.49
N SER A 135 16.00 -5.00 -19.80
CA SER A 135 15.50 -3.63 -19.97
C SER A 135 15.68 -3.12 -21.41
N ALA A 136 14.70 -2.36 -21.92
CA ALA A 136 14.77 -1.77 -23.26
C ALA A 136 15.94 -0.76 -23.35
N PRO A 137 16.73 -0.73 -24.44
CA PRO A 137 17.93 0.11 -24.53
C PRO A 137 17.69 1.61 -24.36
N ASN A 138 16.53 2.14 -24.79
CA ASN A 138 16.16 3.55 -24.62
C ASN A 138 15.89 3.90 -23.15
N LEU A 139 15.24 3.02 -22.39
CA LEU A 139 14.92 3.23 -20.97
C LEU A 139 16.15 3.10 -20.06
N GLN A 140 17.18 2.38 -20.50
CA GLN A 140 18.48 2.36 -19.80
C GLN A 140 19.16 3.75 -19.80
N ARG A 141 18.94 4.58 -20.83
CA ARG A 141 19.56 5.91 -20.97
C ARG A 141 18.99 6.95 -20.00
N VAL A 142 17.77 6.74 -19.50
CA VAL A 142 17.08 7.60 -18.51
C VAL A 142 17.91 7.79 -17.23
N ILE A 143 18.85 6.86 -16.97
CA ILE A 143 19.62 6.75 -15.73
C ILE A 143 21.07 7.26 -15.91
N GLN A 144 21.55 7.44 -17.16
CA GLN A 144 22.99 7.56 -17.43
C GLN A 144 23.57 8.99 -17.47
N GLN A 145 22.79 10.06 -17.31
CA GLN A 145 23.25 11.39 -17.77
C GLN A 145 23.07 12.60 -16.84
N ALA A 146 22.50 12.46 -15.64
CA ALA A 146 22.28 13.61 -14.76
C ALA A 146 22.46 13.29 -13.27
N ALA A 147 22.73 14.32 -12.46
CA ALA A 147 22.78 14.23 -10.99
C ALA A 147 21.43 13.79 -10.36
N LEU A 148 20.34 13.89 -11.13
CA LEU A 148 18.99 13.44 -10.81
C LEU A 148 18.42 12.64 -12.00
N PRO A 149 17.67 11.55 -11.77
CA PRO A 149 17.11 10.74 -12.85
C PRO A 149 16.07 11.52 -13.67
N LEU A 150 15.93 11.14 -14.94
CA LEU A 150 14.79 11.57 -15.76
C LEU A 150 13.58 10.67 -15.44
N ALA A 151 12.37 11.19 -15.64
CA ALA A 151 11.15 10.41 -15.53
C ALA A 151 11.12 9.35 -16.65
N ASN A 152 10.89 8.09 -16.28
CA ASN A 152 10.77 6.99 -17.24
C ASN A 152 9.37 6.88 -17.88
N ASP A 153 8.40 7.68 -17.41
CA ASP A 153 7.02 7.68 -17.86
C ASP A 153 6.35 9.06 -17.66
N THR A 154 5.23 9.26 -18.37
CA THR A 154 4.29 10.37 -18.18
C THR A 154 3.16 9.87 -17.28
N SER A 155 3.31 10.08 -15.97
CA SER A 155 2.38 9.63 -14.94
C SER A 155 2.06 10.74 -13.96
N PHE A 156 1.15 10.46 -13.02
CA PHE A 156 0.77 11.40 -11.98
C PHE A 156 0.73 10.76 -10.60
N GLY A 157 1.05 11.57 -9.59
CA GLY A 157 0.90 11.23 -8.18
C GLY A 157 -0.14 12.12 -7.52
N VAL A 158 -0.89 11.55 -6.57
CA VAL A 158 -1.90 12.28 -5.79
C VAL A 158 -1.66 12.01 -4.32
N GLY A 159 -1.83 13.05 -3.50
CA GLY A 159 -1.81 12.93 -2.06
C GLY A 159 -2.64 14.00 -1.41
N TYR A 160 -3.05 13.76 -0.18
CA TYR A 160 -3.88 14.69 0.58
C TYR A 160 -3.57 14.63 2.08
N ALA A 161 -4.00 15.67 2.78
CA ALA A 161 -3.98 15.77 4.24
C ALA A 161 -5.09 16.73 4.73
N PRO A 162 -5.60 16.57 5.96
CA PRO A 162 -5.36 15.45 6.86
C PRO A 162 -6.11 14.20 6.41
N ARG A 163 -5.93 13.11 7.16
CA ARG A 163 -6.84 11.96 7.08
C ARG A 163 -8.17 12.30 7.76
N SER A 164 -9.26 11.74 7.27
CA SER A 164 -10.57 11.82 7.92
C SER A 164 -10.62 10.94 9.18
N ARG A 165 -11.67 11.14 9.99
CA ARG A 165 -11.93 10.25 11.14
C ARG A 165 -12.14 8.80 10.73
N LEU A 166 -12.78 8.54 9.59
CA LEU A 166 -13.02 7.18 9.10
C LEU A 166 -11.71 6.54 8.63
N GLU A 167 -10.91 7.27 7.84
CA GLU A 167 -9.60 6.84 7.35
C GLU A 167 -8.66 6.47 8.52
N ASP A 168 -8.61 7.30 9.56
CA ASP A 168 -7.83 7.01 10.76
C ASP A 168 -8.35 5.80 11.55
N THR A 169 -9.67 5.63 11.62
CA THR A 169 -10.29 4.48 12.30
C THR A 169 -9.96 3.16 11.57
N VAL A 170 -10.04 3.14 10.24
CA VAL A 170 -9.68 1.98 9.41
C VAL A 170 -8.20 1.63 9.56
N LEU A 171 -7.31 2.63 9.46
CA LEU A 171 -5.87 2.40 9.66
C LEU A 171 -5.52 1.98 11.09
N CYS A 172 -6.22 2.50 12.10
CA CYS A 172 -6.06 2.05 13.47
C CYS A 172 -6.43 0.58 13.63
N ALA A 173 -7.59 0.16 13.10
CA ALA A 173 -8.01 -1.24 13.09
C ALA A 173 -6.97 -2.14 12.41
N ALA A 174 -6.42 -1.72 11.26
CA ALA A 174 -5.36 -2.45 10.57
C ALA A 174 -4.07 -2.60 11.41
N ARG A 175 -3.67 -1.52 12.10
CA ARG A 175 -2.50 -1.55 13.01
C ARG A 175 -2.73 -2.46 14.20
N VAL A 176 -3.94 -2.47 14.77
CA VAL A 176 -4.31 -3.37 15.87
C VAL A 176 -4.22 -4.82 15.41
N LEU A 177 -4.84 -5.18 14.28
CA LEU A 177 -4.78 -6.56 13.75
C LEU A 177 -3.34 -7.03 13.42
N ARG A 178 -2.44 -6.10 13.11
CA ARG A 178 -1.03 -6.37 12.85
C ARG A 178 -0.17 -6.45 14.12
N SER A 179 -0.65 -5.93 15.25
CA SER A 179 0.16 -5.76 16.44
C SER A 179 0.53 -7.10 17.09
N ASN A 180 1.69 -7.14 17.75
CA ASN A 180 2.14 -8.34 18.45
C ASN A 180 1.17 -8.70 19.58
N GLU A 181 0.64 -7.68 20.27
CA GLU A 181 -0.33 -7.85 21.36
C GLU A 181 -1.59 -8.56 20.88
N PHE A 182 -2.15 -8.13 19.74
CA PHE A 182 -3.31 -8.79 19.14
C PHE A 182 -2.97 -10.21 18.69
N ARG A 183 -1.86 -10.38 17.95
CA ARG A 183 -1.46 -11.69 17.41
C ARG A 183 -1.15 -12.72 18.50
N SER A 184 -0.63 -12.29 19.66
CA SER A 184 -0.43 -13.15 20.83
C SER A 184 -1.70 -13.41 21.63
N ALA A 185 -2.71 -12.55 21.53
CA ALA A 185 -4.00 -12.77 22.20
C ALA A 185 -4.94 -13.68 21.39
N PHE A 186 -4.73 -13.78 20.08
CA PHE A 186 -5.58 -14.50 19.14
C PHE A 186 -4.75 -15.32 18.15
N ASP A 187 -4.22 -16.46 18.60
CA ASP A 187 -3.38 -17.35 17.78
C ASP A 187 -4.08 -17.82 16.48
N ALA A 188 -5.41 -17.99 16.55
CA ALA A 188 -6.24 -18.36 15.41
C ALA A 188 -6.41 -17.23 14.37
N ALA A 189 -6.01 -15.99 14.64
CA ALA A 189 -6.12 -14.91 13.67
C ALA A 189 -5.03 -15.01 12.59
N GLY A 190 -5.46 -15.21 11.35
CA GLY A 190 -4.60 -15.29 10.17
C GLY A 190 -3.89 -13.97 9.83
N ALA A 191 -3.06 -14.03 8.79
CA ALA A 191 -2.40 -12.85 8.23
C ALA A 191 -3.32 -12.06 7.27
N ASP A 192 -4.29 -12.76 6.67
CA ASP A 192 -5.22 -12.17 5.71
C ASP A 192 -6.42 -11.54 6.42
N PHE A 193 -6.51 -10.22 6.25
CA PHE A 193 -7.68 -9.47 6.64
C PHE A 193 -7.96 -8.33 5.66
N LYS A 194 -9.22 -7.91 5.63
CA LYS A 194 -9.69 -6.74 4.89
C LYS A 194 -10.66 -5.96 5.75
N ILE A 195 -10.50 -4.65 5.79
CA ILE A 195 -11.32 -3.74 6.59
C ILE A 195 -12.03 -2.81 5.64
N MET A 196 -13.36 -2.86 5.63
CA MET A 196 -14.21 -1.91 4.94
C MET A 196 -14.89 -1.02 5.98
N GLY A 197 -14.54 0.26 5.97
CA GLY A 197 -15.16 1.28 6.80
C GLY A 197 -16.21 2.07 6.02
N HIS A 198 -17.32 2.38 6.67
CA HIS A 198 -18.30 3.35 6.18
C HIS A 198 -18.70 4.31 7.28
N ARG A 199 -19.10 5.52 6.88
CA ARG A 199 -19.68 6.53 7.74
C ARG A 199 -20.99 7.03 7.14
N LEU A 200 -22.02 7.17 7.97
CA LEU A 200 -23.27 7.85 7.66
C LEU A 200 -23.56 8.88 8.76
N GLY A 201 -23.32 10.16 8.47
CA GLY A 201 -23.36 11.25 9.44
C GLY A 201 -22.37 10.99 10.58
N ALA A 202 -22.90 10.83 11.79
CA ALA A 202 -22.12 10.53 12.99
C ALA A 202 -21.93 9.02 13.25
N HIS A 203 -22.57 8.14 12.45
CA HIS A 203 -22.51 6.70 12.65
C HIS A 203 -21.37 6.09 11.82
N PHE A 204 -20.52 5.30 12.48
CA PHE A 204 -19.40 4.60 11.87
C PHE A 204 -19.63 3.10 11.93
N GLY A 205 -19.25 2.39 10.87
CA GLY A 205 -19.26 0.93 10.86
C GLY A 205 -18.01 0.37 10.18
N LEU A 206 -17.50 -0.74 10.71
CA LEU A 206 -16.41 -1.51 10.14
C LEU A 206 -16.91 -2.93 9.82
N THR A 207 -16.68 -3.37 8.60
CA THR A 207 -16.78 -4.78 8.21
C THR A 207 -15.36 -5.32 8.08
N VAL A 208 -15.02 -6.33 8.89
CA VAL A 208 -13.71 -6.96 8.91
C VAL A 208 -13.85 -8.39 8.40
N ALA A 209 -13.28 -8.68 7.24
CA ALA A 209 -13.02 -10.06 6.84
C ALA A 209 -11.65 -10.44 7.41
N LEU A 210 -11.57 -11.52 8.19
CA LEU A 210 -10.36 -12.01 8.83
C LEU A 210 -10.34 -13.53 8.70
N ALA A 211 -9.33 -14.05 8.01
CA ALA A 211 -9.12 -15.49 7.90
C ALA A 211 -8.79 -16.05 9.30
N LEU A 212 -9.51 -17.09 9.72
CA LEU A 212 -9.22 -17.80 10.97
C LEU A 212 -8.55 -19.14 10.67
N VAL A 213 -7.50 -19.46 11.42
CA VAL A 213 -6.65 -20.63 11.23
C VAL A 213 -7.27 -21.85 11.90
N ASP A 214 -7.45 -22.91 11.13
CA ASP A 214 -8.30 -24.05 11.46
C ASP A 214 -7.75 -24.95 12.58
N ARG A 215 -6.43 -25.12 12.66
CA ARG A 215 -5.76 -25.86 13.74
C ARG A 215 -6.01 -25.28 15.13
N ASP A 216 -6.35 -24.00 15.19
CA ASP A 216 -6.53 -23.23 16.42
C ASP A 216 -8.03 -23.07 16.77
N VAL A 217 -8.93 -23.72 16.01
CA VAL A 217 -10.39 -23.70 16.21
C VAL A 217 -10.92 -25.13 16.29
N GLY A 218 -11.50 -25.52 17.43
CA GLY A 218 -11.94 -26.90 17.69
C GLY A 218 -13.36 -27.23 17.24
N SER A 219 -14.22 -26.23 17.07
CA SER A 219 -15.64 -26.41 16.75
C SER A 219 -16.28 -25.13 16.21
N ILE A 220 -17.53 -25.25 15.74
CA ILE A 220 -18.32 -24.09 15.31
C ILE A 220 -18.63 -23.13 16.46
N GLU A 221 -18.84 -23.65 17.67
CA GLU A 221 -19.07 -22.84 18.87
C GLU A 221 -17.82 -22.04 19.25
N ASP A 222 -16.65 -22.66 19.18
CA ASP A 222 -15.36 -21.99 19.41
C ASP A 222 -15.15 -20.86 18.40
N TYR A 223 -15.48 -21.11 17.12
CA TYR A 223 -15.37 -20.12 16.06
C TYR A 223 -16.20 -18.86 16.35
N PHE A 224 -17.50 -19.01 16.65
CA PHE A 224 -18.37 -17.86 16.91
C PHE A 224 -18.04 -17.16 18.24
N THR A 225 -17.59 -17.92 19.26
CA THR A 225 -17.10 -17.34 20.52
C THR A 225 -15.85 -16.50 20.28
N LEU A 226 -14.89 -17.01 19.51
CA LEU A 226 -13.68 -16.30 19.10
C LEU A 226 -14.03 -15.03 18.31
N LYS A 227 -14.94 -15.13 17.34
CA LYS A 227 -15.44 -14.00 16.55
C LYS A 227 -16.02 -12.89 17.42
N GLY A 228 -16.81 -13.24 18.44
CA GLY A 228 -17.33 -12.27 19.41
C GLY A 228 -16.24 -11.57 20.22
N ARG A 229 -15.24 -12.34 20.70
CA ARG A 229 -14.09 -11.79 21.44
C ARG A 229 -13.25 -10.84 20.58
N LEU A 230 -13.01 -11.19 19.31
CA LEU A 230 -12.30 -10.35 18.34
C LEU A 230 -13.01 -9.01 18.13
N ALA A 231 -14.34 -9.04 17.95
CA ALA A 231 -15.13 -7.83 17.76
C ALA A 231 -15.07 -6.91 19.00
N ALA A 232 -15.19 -7.49 20.21
CA ALA A 232 -15.10 -6.75 21.45
C ALA A 232 -13.70 -6.14 21.68
N TYR A 233 -12.64 -6.89 21.36
CA TYR A 233 -11.26 -6.41 21.45
C TYR A 233 -11.03 -5.22 20.52
N LEU A 234 -11.41 -5.34 19.24
CA LEU A 234 -11.30 -4.25 18.29
C LEU A 234 -12.09 -3.02 18.75
N ALA A 235 -13.34 -3.18 19.19
CA ALA A 235 -14.15 -2.06 19.68
C ALA A 235 -13.49 -1.30 20.85
N GLY A 236 -12.74 -2.00 21.71
CA GLY A 236 -12.00 -1.39 22.82
C GLY A 236 -10.72 -0.64 22.43
N CYS A 237 -10.18 -0.88 21.23
CA CYS A 237 -8.93 -0.28 20.78
C CYS A 237 -9.10 0.91 19.81
N LEU A 238 -10.30 1.12 19.26
CA LEU A 238 -10.51 2.11 18.20
C LEU A 238 -10.75 3.52 18.74
N PRO A 239 -10.26 4.56 18.03
CA PRO A 239 -10.40 5.96 18.46
C PRO A 239 -11.82 6.49 18.30
N THR A 240 -12.61 5.87 17.41
CA THR A 240 -14.00 6.23 17.14
C THR A 240 -14.88 5.02 17.40
N ALA A 241 -15.92 5.18 18.20
CA ALA A 241 -16.92 4.14 18.41
C ALA A 241 -17.61 3.79 17.09
N CYS A 242 -17.62 2.51 16.73
CA CYS A 242 -18.19 2.02 15.49
C CYS A 242 -18.89 0.67 15.70
N HIS A 243 -19.86 0.37 14.85
CA HIS A 243 -20.43 -0.98 14.75
C HIS A 243 -19.44 -1.88 14.01
N ILE A 244 -19.01 -2.99 14.62
CA ILE A 244 -18.04 -3.91 14.02
C ILE A 244 -18.72 -5.22 13.65
N GLY A 245 -18.74 -5.54 12.35
CA GLY A 245 -19.09 -6.86 11.84
C GLY A 245 -17.84 -7.61 11.42
N ILE A 246 -17.60 -8.79 11.97
CA ILE A 246 -16.53 -9.69 11.52
C ILE A 246 -17.14 -10.76 10.61
N ASN A 247 -16.44 -11.19 9.55
CA ASN A 247 -16.80 -12.32 8.68
C ASN A 247 -18.31 -12.40 8.40
N THR A 248 -18.86 -11.36 7.79
CA THR A 248 -20.32 -11.16 7.69
C THR A 248 -21.01 -12.11 6.71
N LEU A 249 -20.25 -12.91 5.96
CA LEU A 249 -20.77 -13.96 5.08
C LEU A 249 -21.11 -15.24 5.84
N ASP A 250 -20.58 -15.43 7.06
CA ASP A 250 -20.79 -16.66 7.82
C ASP A 250 -22.29 -16.93 8.03
N ASP A 251 -22.70 -18.18 7.86
CA ASP A 251 -24.04 -18.65 8.17
C ASP A 251 -24.13 -18.97 9.67
N PRO A 252 -24.90 -18.23 10.47
CA PRO A 252 -25.04 -18.50 11.90
C PRO A 252 -25.75 -19.83 12.21
N ALA A 253 -26.43 -20.45 11.23
CA ALA A 253 -27.10 -21.74 11.38
C ALA A 253 -26.25 -22.92 10.88
N THR A 254 -25.03 -22.68 10.40
CA THR A 254 -24.15 -23.76 9.93
C THR A 254 -23.76 -24.71 11.06
N LEU A 255 -23.60 -25.98 10.71
CA LEU A 255 -23.14 -27.04 11.62
C LEU A 255 -21.75 -27.56 11.24
N ASP A 256 -21.18 -27.08 10.13
CA ASP A 256 -19.89 -27.48 9.62
C ASP A 256 -19.08 -26.28 9.08
N GLU A 257 -17.85 -26.56 8.64
CA GLU A 257 -16.90 -25.55 8.18
C GLU A 257 -17.32 -24.83 6.89
N SER A 258 -18.29 -25.34 6.13
CA SER A 258 -18.66 -24.77 4.83
C SER A 258 -19.39 -23.42 4.94
N GLY A 259 -19.99 -23.14 6.09
CA GLY A 259 -20.69 -21.89 6.37
C GLY A 259 -19.86 -20.84 7.09
N ILE A 260 -18.55 -21.02 7.27
CA ILE A 260 -17.68 -20.08 8.00
C ILE A 260 -16.38 -19.78 7.26
N TYR A 261 -15.79 -18.62 7.57
CA TYR A 261 -14.48 -18.26 7.03
C TYR A 261 -13.33 -18.89 7.83
N LEU A 262 -13.02 -20.15 7.51
CA LEU A 262 -11.95 -20.96 8.11
C LEU A 262 -10.87 -21.30 7.07
N THR A 263 -9.60 -21.30 7.47
CA THR A 263 -8.44 -21.49 6.58
C THR A 263 -7.34 -22.33 7.25
N VAL A 264 -6.53 -23.04 6.48
CA VAL A 264 -5.40 -23.86 6.95
C VAL A 264 -4.19 -22.99 7.32
N THR A 265 -3.93 -21.96 6.52
CA THR A 265 -2.72 -21.12 6.55
C THR A 265 -2.96 -19.72 7.11
N GLY A 266 -4.22 -19.31 7.29
CA GLY A 266 -4.56 -17.94 7.64
C GLY A 266 -4.60 -16.98 6.44
N LEU A 267 -4.78 -17.52 5.23
CA LEU A 267 -4.83 -16.80 3.95
C LEU A 267 -6.05 -17.22 3.14
N SER A 268 -6.71 -16.29 2.45
CA SER A 268 -7.74 -16.64 1.47
C SER A 268 -7.14 -17.25 0.19
N ALA A 269 -5.90 -16.86 -0.13
CA ALA A 269 -5.16 -17.35 -1.30
C ALA A 269 -4.96 -18.88 -1.32
N GLU A 270 -5.15 -19.58 -0.20
CA GLU A 270 -5.09 -21.04 -0.20
C GLU A 270 -6.33 -21.69 -0.83
N HIS A 271 -7.43 -20.94 -0.99
CA HIS A 271 -8.74 -21.45 -1.39
C HIS A 271 -9.40 -20.60 -2.49
N GLY A 272 -8.61 -20.25 -3.51
CA GLY A 272 -9.12 -19.72 -4.79
C GLY A 272 -9.15 -18.20 -4.95
N ASP A 273 -8.79 -17.42 -3.93
CA ASP A 273 -8.61 -15.98 -4.11
C ASP A 273 -7.27 -15.67 -4.80
N ASP A 274 -7.35 -14.90 -5.87
CA ASP A 274 -6.19 -14.38 -6.59
C ASP A 274 -5.80 -12.99 -6.08
N GLY A 275 -4.56 -12.56 -6.36
CA GLY A 275 -4.06 -11.23 -6.05
C GLY A 275 -3.25 -10.63 -7.17
N GLU A 276 -3.22 -9.30 -7.28
CA GLU A 276 -2.47 -8.61 -8.33
C GLU A 276 -1.88 -7.28 -7.82
N VAL A 277 -0.67 -6.96 -8.28
CA VAL A 277 0.01 -5.70 -7.94
C VAL A 277 -0.86 -4.49 -8.28
N GLY A 278 -0.94 -3.54 -7.36
CA GLY A 278 -1.67 -2.30 -7.55
C GLY A 278 -3.19 -2.42 -7.45
N ARG A 279 -3.73 -3.59 -7.13
CA ARG A 279 -5.17 -3.81 -6.88
C ARG A 279 -5.56 -3.61 -5.41
N GLY A 280 -4.59 -3.29 -4.56
CA GLY A 280 -4.80 -2.98 -3.16
C GLY A 280 -4.75 -1.49 -2.81
N ASN A 281 -4.20 -1.24 -1.63
CA ASN A 281 -4.10 0.09 -1.02
C ASN A 281 -3.31 1.08 -1.90
N ARG A 282 -3.57 2.38 -1.74
CA ARG A 282 -2.67 3.43 -2.26
C ARG A 282 -1.49 3.61 -1.30
N VAL A 283 -0.53 4.49 -1.65
CA VAL A 283 0.69 4.70 -0.85
C VAL A 283 0.44 5.20 0.59
N ASN A 284 -0.77 5.69 0.88
CA ASN A 284 -1.20 6.07 2.23
C ASN A 284 -1.80 4.90 3.03
N GLY A 285 -1.82 3.69 2.47
CA GLY A 285 -2.38 2.50 3.08
C GLY A 285 -3.89 2.39 2.94
N LEU A 286 -4.56 3.15 2.07
CA LEU A 286 -6.02 3.13 1.98
C LEU A 286 -6.53 3.13 0.54
N ILE A 287 -7.76 2.67 0.37
CA ILE A 287 -8.61 2.89 -0.80
C ILE A 287 -9.72 3.85 -0.36
N THR A 288 -9.76 5.05 -0.94
CA THR A 288 -10.61 6.17 -0.49
C THR A 288 -11.40 6.75 -1.65
N PRO A 289 -12.55 6.16 -2.03
CA PRO A 289 -13.32 6.58 -3.20
C PRO A 289 -13.85 8.03 -3.13
N TYR A 290 -13.87 8.65 -1.94
CA TYR A 290 -14.24 10.06 -1.74
C TYR A 290 -13.05 11.03 -1.90
N ARG A 291 -11.83 10.51 -2.05
CA ARG A 291 -10.61 11.28 -2.28
C ARG A 291 -10.11 11.01 -3.70
N PRO A 292 -9.41 11.97 -4.33
CA PRO A 292 -8.73 11.69 -5.59
C PRO A 292 -7.60 10.69 -5.34
N MET A 293 -7.48 9.71 -6.23
CA MET A 293 -6.45 8.66 -6.15
C MET A 293 -5.73 8.52 -7.48
N SER A 294 -4.44 8.18 -7.43
CA SER A 294 -3.71 7.68 -8.59
C SER A 294 -3.93 6.17 -8.74
N LEU A 295 -4.16 5.74 -9.98
CA LEU A 295 -4.24 4.31 -10.34
C LEU A 295 -2.86 3.69 -10.52
N GLU A 296 -1.80 4.48 -10.47
CA GLU A 296 -0.42 3.99 -10.52
C GLU A 296 -0.18 3.03 -9.34
N ALA A 297 0.13 1.77 -9.63
CA ALA A 297 0.72 0.88 -8.64
C ALA A 297 2.07 1.44 -8.20
N ALA A 298 2.36 1.55 -6.90
CA ALA A 298 3.66 2.06 -6.45
C ALA A 298 4.68 0.94 -6.22
N ALA A 299 4.22 -0.21 -5.73
CA ALA A 299 5.04 -1.37 -5.42
C ALA A 299 5.77 -1.91 -6.67
N GLY A 300 7.02 -2.32 -6.50
CA GLY A 300 7.80 -2.98 -7.56
C GLY A 300 8.38 -2.03 -8.62
N LYS A 301 7.96 -0.75 -8.63
CA LYS A 301 8.51 0.26 -9.53
C LYS A 301 9.87 0.77 -9.10
N ASN A 302 10.67 1.18 -10.08
CA ASN A 302 11.95 1.82 -9.85
C ASN A 302 11.79 3.09 -8.98
N PRO A 303 12.45 3.18 -7.81
CA PRO A 303 12.25 4.29 -6.87
C PRO A 303 12.91 5.60 -7.31
N ALA A 304 13.81 5.57 -8.30
CA ALA A 304 14.52 6.75 -8.79
C ALA A 304 13.81 7.41 -9.97
N ALA A 305 13.49 6.63 -11.01
CA ALA A 305 13.00 7.17 -12.28
C ALA A 305 11.48 7.08 -12.46
N HIS A 306 10.79 6.21 -11.71
CA HIS A 306 9.35 6.00 -11.91
C HIS A 306 8.51 6.94 -11.03
N VAL A 307 8.00 7.99 -11.68
CA VAL A 307 7.19 9.03 -11.02
C VAL A 307 5.87 8.51 -10.45
N GLY A 308 5.26 7.48 -11.03
CA GLY A 308 4.10 6.81 -10.42
C GLY A 308 4.35 6.34 -8.97
N LYS A 309 5.57 5.93 -8.61
CA LYS A 309 5.93 5.65 -7.21
C LYS A 309 6.34 6.93 -6.48
N LEU A 310 7.30 7.66 -7.05
CA LEU A 310 7.93 8.81 -6.41
C LEU A 310 6.94 9.94 -6.11
N TYR A 311 6.09 10.30 -7.08
CA TYR A 311 5.14 11.41 -6.95
C TYR A 311 3.96 11.08 -6.04
N ASN A 312 3.50 9.82 -5.98
CA ASN A 312 2.45 9.46 -5.02
C ASN A 312 2.97 9.64 -3.57
N VAL A 313 4.19 9.20 -3.28
CA VAL A 313 4.80 9.38 -1.95
C VAL A 313 5.10 10.87 -1.68
N LEU A 314 5.66 11.57 -2.66
CA LEU A 314 5.95 13.01 -2.55
C LEU A 314 4.68 13.83 -2.32
N ALA A 315 3.59 13.55 -3.03
CA ALA A 315 2.34 14.29 -2.91
C ALA A 315 1.74 14.15 -1.51
N HIS A 316 1.75 12.95 -0.92
CA HIS A 316 1.30 12.76 0.46
C HIS A 316 2.20 13.46 1.48
N ARG A 317 3.53 13.42 1.31
CA ARG A 317 4.47 14.13 2.19
C ARG A 317 4.29 15.65 2.12
N LEU A 318 4.16 16.18 0.90
CA LEU A 318 3.94 17.61 0.69
C LEU A 318 2.60 18.05 1.26
N ALA A 319 1.53 17.29 1.02
CA ALA A 319 0.22 17.55 1.62
C ALA A 319 0.28 17.56 3.15
N ALA A 320 0.91 16.55 3.76
CA ALA A 320 1.07 16.49 5.22
C ALA A 320 1.86 17.68 5.78
N SER A 321 2.93 18.10 5.11
CA SER A 321 3.77 19.21 5.55
C SER A 321 3.06 20.55 5.38
N ILE A 322 2.34 20.76 4.26
CA ILE A 322 1.51 21.97 4.08
C ILE A 322 0.46 22.09 5.18
N HIS A 323 -0.26 21.00 5.47
CA HIS A 323 -1.30 20.99 6.50
C HIS A 323 -0.72 21.21 7.92
N ALA A 324 0.46 20.64 8.21
CA ALA A 324 1.06 20.74 9.54
C ALA A 324 1.78 22.07 9.79
N ASP A 325 2.48 22.59 8.78
CA ASP A 325 3.44 23.69 8.96
C ASP A 325 2.85 25.06 8.60
N ILE A 326 1.70 25.09 7.91
CA ILE A 326 1.05 26.33 7.48
C ILE A 326 -0.29 26.50 8.20
N GLU A 327 -0.36 27.51 9.05
CA GLU A 327 -1.55 27.83 9.83
C GLU A 327 -2.77 28.16 8.95
N GLY A 328 -3.93 27.64 9.33
CA GLY A 328 -5.22 27.93 8.68
C GLY A 328 -5.47 27.13 7.41
N VAL A 329 -4.76 26.02 7.21
CA VAL A 329 -5.08 25.00 6.21
C VAL A 329 -5.94 23.92 6.86
N ASP A 330 -7.19 23.78 6.42
CA ASP A 330 -8.11 22.76 6.92
C ASP A 330 -7.94 21.43 6.15
N GLU A 331 -7.74 21.53 4.84
CA GLU A 331 -7.48 20.39 3.95
C GLU A 331 -6.56 20.81 2.81
N VAL A 332 -5.80 19.84 2.29
CA VAL A 332 -4.94 20.01 1.13
C VAL A 332 -4.96 18.76 0.26
N THR A 333 -5.03 18.96 -1.05
CA THR A 333 -4.81 17.92 -2.06
C THR A 333 -3.71 18.38 -3.00
N VAL A 334 -2.71 17.53 -3.21
CA VAL A 334 -1.57 17.74 -4.09
C VAL A 334 -1.66 16.77 -5.27
N ARG A 335 -1.49 17.28 -6.49
CA ARG A 335 -1.33 16.49 -7.72
C ARG A 335 -0.06 16.91 -8.43
N LEU A 336 0.76 15.92 -8.78
CA LEU A 336 2.01 16.10 -9.49
C LEU A 336 1.93 15.35 -10.81
N LEU A 337 2.25 16.01 -11.92
CA LEU A 337 2.29 15.42 -13.26
C LEU A 337 3.71 15.44 -13.80
N SER A 338 4.20 14.31 -14.31
CA SER A 338 5.46 14.25 -15.06
C SER A 338 5.22 14.28 -16.56
N ALA A 339 6.29 14.46 -17.32
CA ALA A 339 6.40 13.89 -18.65
C ALA A 339 7.66 13.04 -18.75
N ILE A 340 7.56 11.96 -19.52
CA ILE A 340 8.69 11.09 -19.83
C ILE A 340 9.87 11.90 -20.39
N GLY A 341 11.08 11.61 -19.88
CA GLY A 341 12.30 12.29 -20.29
C GLY A 341 12.57 13.64 -19.62
N HIS A 342 11.65 14.17 -18.81
CA HIS A 342 11.90 15.37 -17.98
C HIS A 342 12.54 15.00 -16.64
N PRO A 343 13.36 15.88 -16.03
CA PRO A 343 13.89 15.66 -14.68
C PRO A 343 12.78 15.44 -13.66
N VAL A 344 12.92 14.45 -12.77
CA VAL A 344 11.90 14.14 -11.75
C VAL A 344 11.69 15.26 -10.72
N ASP A 345 12.63 16.20 -10.60
CA ASP A 345 12.49 17.40 -9.77
C ASP A 345 11.78 18.56 -10.45
N GLN A 346 11.37 18.37 -11.72
CA GLN A 346 10.71 19.37 -12.56
C GLN A 346 9.40 18.79 -13.12
N PRO A 347 8.38 18.55 -12.26
CA PRO A 347 7.06 18.16 -12.74
C PRO A 347 6.51 19.18 -13.73
N GLN A 348 5.71 18.73 -14.69
CA GLN A 348 5.01 19.63 -15.63
C GLN A 348 3.98 20.49 -14.92
N LEU A 349 3.31 19.92 -13.93
CA LEU A 349 2.28 20.59 -13.13
C LEU A 349 2.42 20.18 -11.68
N VAL A 350 2.34 21.16 -10.78
CA VAL A 350 2.09 20.97 -9.35
C VAL A 350 0.79 21.68 -9.02
N ALA A 351 -0.31 20.93 -8.97
CA ALA A 351 -1.61 21.47 -8.61
C ALA A 351 -1.89 21.20 -7.13
N ILE A 352 -2.14 22.26 -6.36
CA ILE A 352 -2.41 22.21 -4.93
C ILE A 352 -3.75 22.89 -4.67
N ASP A 353 -4.74 22.09 -4.28
CA ASP A 353 -6.05 22.57 -3.82
C ASP A 353 -6.04 22.64 -2.30
N LEU A 354 -6.44 23.78 -1.75
CA LEU A 354 -6.43 24.07 -0.31
C LEU A 354 -7.83 24.51 0.14
N ALA A 355 -8.29 24.00 1.27
CA ALA A 355 -9.41 24.57 2.01
C ALA A 355 -8.86 25.38 3.19
N ALA A 356 -9.31 26.63 3.32
CA ALA A 356 -8.92 27.55 4.39
C ALA A 356 -10.13 28.43 4.77
N ALA A 357 -10.89 28.03 5.79
CA ALA A 357 -12.11 28.70 6.21
C ALA A 357 -11.90 30.16 6.62
N GLY A 358 -10.75 30.47 7.25
CA GLY A 358 -10.35 31.83 7.64
C GLY A 358 -9.78 32.68 6.50
N GLY A 359 -9.81 32.18 5.26
CA GLY A 359 -9.11 32.77 4.13
C GLY A 359 -7.61 32.50 4.13
N PHE A 360 -6.95 32.75 2.99
CA PHE A 360 -5.56 32.35 2.79
C PHE A 360 -4.72 33.49 2.18
N SER A 361 -3.86 34.10 3.00
CA SER A 361 -3.11 35.30 2.63
C SER A 361 -2.04 35.03 1.57
N ALA A 362 -1.64 36.08 0.84
CA ALA A 362 -0.53 35.99 -0.13
C ALA A 362 0.81 35.55 0.52
N ALA A 363 1.01 35.84 1.81
CA ALA A 363 2.18 35.36 2.54
C ALA A 363 2.14 33.84 2.74
N ARG A 364 1.00 33.28 3.14
CA ARG A 364 0.81 31.82 3.26
C ARG A 364 0.91 31.10 1.92
N GLN A 365 0.40 31.71 0.85
CA GLN A 365 0.60 31.19 -0.51
C GLN A 365 2.07 31.11 -0.93
N ARG A 366 2.90 32.09 -0.51
CA ARG A 366 4.36 32.01 -0.72
C ARG A 366 4.99 30.88 0.08
N GLN A 367 4.59 30.70 1.34
CA GLN A 367 5.06 29.58 2.16
C GLN A 367 4.74 28.22 1.53
N VAL A 368 3.54 28.04 0.96
CA VAL A 368 3.19 26.81 0.22
C VAL A 368 4.16 26.57 -0.95
N ARG A 369 4.46 27.61 -1.73
CA ARG A 369 5.40 27.52 -2.88
C ARG A 369 6.82 27.22 -2.44
N GLU A 370 7.28 27.83 -1.34
CA GLU A 370 8.60 27.60 -0.76
C GLU A 370 8.71 26.15 -0.25
N LEU A 371 7.72 25.65 0.47
CA LEU A 371 7.68 24.27 0.96
C LEU A 371 7.64 23.27 -0.20
N THR A 372 6.84 23.55 -1.24
CA THR A 372 6.81 22.74 -2.48
C THR A 372 8.20 22.65 -3.13
N ALA A 373 8.91 23.78 -3.24
CA ALA A 373 10.26 23.81 -3.80
C ALA A 373 11.26 23.03 -2.92
N GLN A 374 11.15 23.12 -1.58
CA GLN A 374 11.98 22.36 -0.65
C GLN A 374 11.77 20.85 -0.79
N HIS A 375 10.52 20.40 -0.89
CA HIS A 375 10.18 18.99 -1.10
C HIS A 375 10.71 18.44 -2.43
N LEU A 376 10.61 19.22 -3.51
CA LEU A 376 11.19 18.84 -4.82
C LEU A 376 12.73 18.78 -4.75
N ALA A 377 13.36 19.73 -4.07
CA ALA A 377 14.82 19.73 -3.87
C ALA A 377 15.29 18.55 -2.99
N ALA A 378 14.43 18.05 -2.10
CA ALA A 378 14.71 16.91 -1.22
C ALA A 378 14.49 15.53 -1.87
N LEU A 379 14.10 15.47 -3.16
CA LEU A 379 13.88 14.21 -3.88
C LEU A 379 15.04 13.20 -3.79
N PRO A 380 16.33 13.58 -3.86
CA PRO A 380 17.42 12.62 -3.67
C PRO A 380 17.36 11.85 -2.35
N ALA A 381 16.88 12.48 -1.27
CA ALA A 381 16.70 11.81 0.02
C ALA A 381 15.52 10.84 -0.03
N LEU A 382 14.38 11.28 -0.60
CA LEU A 382 13.22 10.42 -0.80
C LEU A 382 13.54 9.18 -1.64
N ILE A 383 14.30 9.33 -2.73
CA ILE A 383 14.74 8.21 -3.58
C ILE A 383 15.55 7.20 -2.76
N ARG A 384 16.45 7.66 -1.88
CA ARG A 384 17.22 6.76 -1.01
C ARG A 384 16.33 6.04 -0.01
N GLU A 385 15.39 6.73 0.61
CA GLU A 385 14.43 6.13 1.55
C GLU A 385 13.54 5.07 0.87
N LEU A 386 13.09 5.33 -0.36
CA LEU A 386 12.35 4.35 -1.16
C LEU A 386 13.22 3.17 -1.59
N ALA A 387 14.48 3.41 -1.95
CA ALA A 387 15.41 2.35 -2.35
C ALA A 387 15.80 1.42 -1.18
N THR A 388 15.78 1.91 0.05
CA THR A 388 16.07 1.11 1.25
C THR A 388 14.83 0.46 1.87
N GLY A 389 13.63 0.81 1.40
CA GLY A 389 12.37 0.33 1.99
C GLY A 389 12.02 1.00 3.32
N ALA A 390 12.56 2.20 3.60
CA ALA A 390 12.26 2.96 4.81
C ALA A 390 10.84 3.55 4.81
N ILE A 391 10.17 3.57 3.66
CA ILE A 391 8.82 4.08 3.46
C ILE A 391 7.96 2.97 2.88
N ALA A 392 6.79 2.71 3.49
CA ALA A 392 5.78 1.84 2.93
C ALA A 392 5.10 2.50 1.72
N VAL A 393 4.75 1.72 0.71
CA VAL A 393 4.14 2.23 -0.54
C VAL A 393 2.76 1.64 -0.83
N PHE A 394 2.16 0.97 0.16
CA PHE A 394 0.81 0.42 0.17
C PHE A 394 0.37 0.12 1.62
#